data_AF-A0A8D5U5J8-F1
#
_entry.id   AF-A0A8D5U5J8-F1
#
_cell.length_a   1.000
_cell.length_b   1.000
_cell.length_c   1.000
_cell.angle_alpha   90.00
_cell.angle_beta   90.00
_cell.angle_gamma   90.00
#
_symmetry.space_group_name_H-M   'P 1'
#
loop_
_entity.id
_entity.type
_entity.pdbx_description
1 polymer ?
#
loop_
_entity_poly.entity_id
_entity_poly.type
_entity_poly.pdbx_seq_one_letter_code
_entity_poly.pdbx_strand_id
1 'polypeptide(L)'
;MSGENPFDNAFNRVRDMLNRVDLQNQVVKEVTGDGWRVRVIETKIKKNNGEEAVYELYGIYLGDKSVAISVSKEGKLKRVILNGAIVMEETDQTVKKRNSGLILDYENRRVTYTEGEVELWKGRTGFDAIKSFKVLKNESRELQ
;
A
#
# COMPACT_ATOMS: atom_id res chain seq x y z
N MET A 1 10.13 -10.30 31.24
CA MET A 1 9.22 -9.31 30.64
C MET A 1 9.64 -9.18 29.18
N SER A 2 8.92 -9.83 28.28
CA SER A 2 9.15 -9.77 26.84
C SER A 2 8.86 -8.34 26.38
N GLY A 3 9.88 -7.63 25.91
CA GLY A 3 9.70 -6.33 25.28
C GLY A 3 8.80 -6.51 24.07
N GLU A 4 7.55 -6.02 24.17
CA GLU A 4 6.67 -5.94 23.02
C GLU A 4 7.40 -5.19 21.92
N ASN A 5 7.60 -5.87 20.81
CA ASN A 5 8.28 -5.29 19.67
C ASN A 5 7.40 -4.16 19.14
N PRO A 6 7.87 -2.90 19.06
CA PRO A 6 7.06 -1.78 18.56
C PRO A 6 6.49 -2.02 17.15
N PHE A 7 7.04 -3.00 16.41
CA PHE A 7 6.51 -3.47 15.13
C PHE A 7 5.19 -4.25 15.23
N ASP A 8 4.98 -5.05 16.28
CA ASP A 8 3.72 -5.80 16.48
C ASP A 8 2.56 -4.83 16.72
N ASN A 9 2.83 -3.72 17.42
CA ASN A 9 1.84 -2.69 17.70
C ASN A 9 1.42 -1.89 16.46
N ALA A 10 2.33 -1.57 15.54
CA ALA A 10 1.98 -0.87 14.30
C ALA A 10 1.17 -1.77 13.35
N PHE A 11 1.56 -3.04 13.23
CA PHE A 11 0.89 -4.01 12.37
C PHE A 11 -0.52 -4.36 12.86
N ASN A 12 -0.67 -4.62 14.16
CA ASN A 12 -1.99 -4.86 14.76
C ASN A 12 -2.90 -3.64 14.63
N ARG A 13 -2.38 -2.42 14.80
CA ARG A 13 -3.15 -1.19 14.58
C ARG A 13 -3.63 -1.00 13.15
N VAL A 14 -2.79 -1.30 12.15
CA VAL A 14 -3.20 -1.24 10.72
C VAL A 14 -4.29 -2.26 10.44
N ARG A 15 -4.12 -3.50 10.94
CA ARG A 15 -5.14 -4.55 10.81
C ARG A 15 -6.46 -4.14 11.48
N ASP A 16 -6.41 -3.59 12.69
CA ASP A 16 -7.59 -3.10 13.41
C ASP A 16 -8.26 -1.92 12.70
N MET A 17 -7.48 -0.99 12.13
CA MET A 17 -8.03 0.10 11.32
C MET A 17 -8.74 -0.45 10.07
N LEU A 18 -8.14 -1.40 9.37
CA LEU A 18 -8.77 -2.03 8.20
C LEU A 18 -10.03 -2.80 8.57
N ASN A 19 -10.10 -3.41 9.76
CA ASN A 19 -11.30 -4.09 10.25
C ASN A 19 -12.41 -3.13 10.67
N ARG A 20 -12.07 -1.91 11.13
CA ARG A 20 -13.05 -0.88 11.53
C ARG A 20 -13.69 -0.16 10.34
N VAL A 21 -13.04 -0.18 9.19
CA VAL A 21 -13.56 0.40 7.96
C VAL A 21 -14.15 -0.74 7.13
N ASP A 22 -15.47 -0.73 6.89
CA ASP A 22 -16.08 -1.68 5.95
C ASP A 22 -15.62 -1.32 4.52
N LEU A 23 -14.52 -1.95 4.10
CA LEU A 23 -13.89 -1.79 2.80
C LEU A 23 -14.39 -2.88 1.86
N GLN A 24 -15.18 -2.50 0.87
CA GLN A 24 -15.54 -3.38 -0.24
C GLN A 24 -14.71 -3.01 -1.46
N ASN A 25 -13.94 -3.97 -1.96
CA ASN A 25 -13.11 -3.81 -3.16
C ASN A 25 -13.65 -4.66 -4.31
N GLN A 26 -13.78 -4.06 -5.48
CA GLN A 26 -14.13 -4.75 -6.71
C GLN A 26 -13.09 -4.42 -7.78
N VAL A 27 -12.47 -5.47 -8.36
CA VAL A 27 -11.62 -5.28 -9.54
C VAL A 27 -12.54 -5.04 -10.73
N VAL A 28 -12.55 -3.81 -11.23
CA VAL A 28 -13.44 -3.38 -12.32
C VAL A 28 -12.82 -3.73 -13.68
N LYS A 29 -11.49 -3.64 -13.77
CA LYS A 29 -10.76 -3.95 -15.00
C LYS A 29 -9.34 -4.40 -14.68
N GLU A 30 -8.88 -5.45 -15.35
CA GLU A 30 -7.49 -5.89 -15.32
C GLU A 30 -7.01 -6.11 -16.77
N VAL A 31 -5.83 -5.57 -17.09
CA VAL A 31 -5.12 -5.85 -18.35
C VAL A 31 -3.71 -6.25 -17.98
N THR A 32 -3.25 -7.39 -18.50
CA THR A 32 -1.90 -7.90 -18.27
C THR A 32 -1.17 -8.02 -19.60
N GLY A 33 0.10 -7.62 -19.62
CA GLY A 33 1.03 -7.84 -20.73
C GLY A 33 2.38 -8.32 -20.21
N ASP A 34 3.35 -8.46 -21.11
CA ASP A 34 4.67 -8.99 -20.75
C ASP A 34 5.41 -8.05 -19.80
N GLY A 35 5.51 -8.46 -18.54
CA GLY A 35 6.19 -7.71 -17.49
C GLY A 35 5.40 -6.54 -16.89
N TRP A 36 4.14 -6.33 -17.30
CA TRP A 36 3.31 -5.26 -16.76
C TRP A 36 1.85 -5.67 -16.54
N ARG A 37 1.21 -5.01 -15.58
CA ARG A 37 -0.22 -5.18 -15.28
C ARG A 37 -0.86 -3.83 -14.98
N VAL A 38 -2.05 -3.60 -15.51
CA VAL A 38 -2.91 -2.48 -15.13
C VAL A 38 -4.14 -3.03 -14.42
N ARG A 39 -4.47 -2.47 -13.24
CA ARG A 39 -5.68 -2.79 -12.49
C ARG A 39 -6.44 -1.51 -12.18
N VAL A 40 -7.75 -1.57 -12.34
CA VAL A 40 -8.69 -0.58 -11.82
C VAL A 40 -9.50 -1.26 -10.73
N ILE A 41 -9.41 -0.71 -9.53
CA ILE A 41 -10.09 -1.23 -8.34
C ILE A 41 -11.04 -0.14 -7.86
N GLU A 42 -12.33 -0.46 -7.77
CA GLU A 42 -13.30 0.37 -7.07
C GLU A 42 -13.25 0.01 -5.59
N THR A 43 -13.04 1.01 -4.74
CA THR A 43 -13.06 0.89 -3.28
C THR A 43 -14.22 1.70 -2.74
N LYS A 44 -15.14 1.02 -2.05
CA LYS A 44 -16.24 1.64 -1.31
C LYS A 44 -15.89 1.68 0.16
N ILE A 45 -15.99 2.87 0.74
CA ILE A 45 -15.72 3.14 2.15
C ILE A 45 -17.01 3.61 2.79
N LYS A 46 -17.58 2.80 3.69
CA LYS A 46 -18.66 3.27 4.57
C LYS A 46 -18.07 4.04 5.75
N LYS A 47 -18.50 5.29 5.89
CA LYS A 47 -18.12 6.13 7.02
C LYS A 47 -19.13 5.96 8.16
N ASN A 48 -18.68 6.27 9.38
CA ASN A 48 -19.50 6.15 10.60
C ASN A 48 -20.77 7.03 10.59
N ASN A 49 -20.82 8.06 9.75
CA ASN A 49 -21.98 8.93 9.54
C ASN A 49 -22.99 8.38 8.52
N GLY A 50 -22.80 7.16 8.02
CA GLY A 50 -23.65 6.54 7.00
C GLY A 50 -23.36 6.99 5.56
N GLU A 51 -22.40 7.90 5.35
CA GLU A 51 -21.95 8.29 4.01
C GLU A 51 -21.10 7.18 3.39
N GLU A 52 -21.36 6.88 2.12
CA GLU A 52 -20.49 6.04 1.30
C GLU A 52 -19.57 6.92 0.45
N ALA A 53 -18.27 6.71 0.59
CA ALA A 53 -17.29 7.31 -0.30
C ALA A 53 -16.77 6.24 -1.26
N VAL A 54 -16.89 6.50 -2.56
CA VAL A 54 -16.40 5.62 -3.62
C VAL A 54 -15.18 6.24 -4.28
N TYR A 55 -14.11 5.47 -4.37
CA TYR A 55 -12.88 5.85 -5.03
C TYR A 55 -12.46 4.78 -6.03
N GLU A 56 -11.84 5.21 -7.12
CA GLU A 56 -11.19 4.31 -8.06
C GLU A 56 -9.68 4.40 -7.87
N LEU A 57 -9.03 3.25 -7.80
CA LEU A 57 -7.59 3.11 -7.76
C LEU A 57 -7.10 2.53 -9.08
N TYR A 58 -6.37 3.34 -9.83
CA TYR A 58 -5.73 2.97 -11.08
C TYR A 58 -4.28 2.59 -10.80
N GLY A 59 -3.98 1.30 -10.76
CA GLY A 59 -2.65 0.76 -10.52
C GLY A 59 -1.99 0.29 -11.81
N ILE A 60 -0.78 0.77 -12.09
CA ILE A 60 0.14 0.26 -13.11
C ILE A 60 1.31 -0.41 -12.38
N TYR A 61 1.51 -1.69 -12.63
CA TYR A 61 2.55 -2.52 -12.02
C TYR A 61 3.55 -2.92 -13.10
N LEU A 62 4.82 -2.62 -12.89
CA LEU A 62 5.95 -2.82 -13.80
C LEU A 62 7.02 -3.62 -13.06
N GLY A 63 6.77 -4.91 -12.86
CA GLY A 63 7.65 -5.80 -12.08
C GLY A 63 7.91 -5.28 -10.66
N ASP A 64 9.07 -4.66 -10.47
CA ASP A 64 9.57 -4.15 -9.20
C ASP A 64 9.13 -2.72 -8.87
N LYS A 65 8.46 -2.04 -9.82
CA LYS A 65 7.91 -0.70 -9.67
C LYS A 65 6.40 -0.70 -9.81
N SER A 66 5.74 0.25 -9.18
CA SER A 66 4.31 0.48 -9.40
C SER A 66 3.96 1.95 -9.22
N VAL A 67 2.96 2.39 -9.99
CA VAL A 67 2.28 3.67 -9.81
C VAL A 67 0.82 3.39 -9.56
N ALA A 68 0.25 3.95 -8.51
CA ALA A 68 -1.18 3.88 -8.25
C ALA A 68 -1.76 5.29 -8.08
N ILE A 69 -2.88 5.56 -8.72
CA ILE A 69 -3.57 6.84 -8.68
C ILE A 69 -4.96 6.61 -8.12
N SER A 70 -5.31 7.31 -7.05
CA SER A 70 -6.67 7.29 -6.49
C SER A 70 -7.43 8.53 -6.93
N VAL A 71 -8.63 8.32 -7.46
CA VAL A 71 -9.54 9.37 -7.95
C VAL A 71 -10.90 9.18 -7.28
N SER A 72 -11.55 10.27 -6.86
CA SER A 72 -12.93 10.20 -6.39
C SER A 72 -13.90 10.03 -7.57
N LYS A 73 -15.15 9.63 -7.28
CA LYS A 73 -16.20 9.48 -8.30
C LYS A 73 -16.44 10.76 -9.12
N GLU A 74 -16.15 11.94 -8.54
CA GLU A 74 -16.28 13.25 -9.21
C GLU A 74 -15.04 13.62 -10.06
N GLY A 75 -14.11 12.69 -10.26
CA GLY A 75 -12.90 12.91 -11.06
C GLY A 75 -11.79 13.68 -10.33
N LYS A 76 -11.87 13.88 -9.01
CA LYS A 76 -10.83 14.58 -8.25
C LYS A 76 -9.68 13.65 -7.89
N LEU A 77 -8.46 14.04 -8.26
CA LEU A 77 -7.24 13.35 -7.83
C LEU A 77 -7.11 13.42 -6.31
N LYS A 78 -7.00 12.26 -5.66
CA LYS A 78 -6.86 12.14 -4.20
C LYS A 78 -5.42 11.82 -3.82
N ARG A 79 -4.88 10.74 -4.38
CA ARG A 79 -3.53 10.27 -4.06
C ARG A 79 -2.80 9.78 -5.29
N VAL A 80 -1.49 10.03 -5.32
CA VAL A 80 -0.56 9.33 -6.22
C VAL A 80 0.43 8.58 -5.34
N ILE A 81 0.59 7.28 -5.60
CA ILE A 81 1.46 6.38 -4.87
C ILE A 81 2.48 5.83 -5.86
N LEU A 82 3.75 6.15 -5.64
CA LEU A 82 4.87 5.60 -6.39
C LEU A 82 5.57 4.61 -5.47
N ASN A 83 5.76 3.37 -5.91
CA ASN A 83 6.54 2.38 -5.17
C ASN A 83 7.64 1.80 -6.07
N GLY A 84 8.79 1.54 -5.46
CA GLY A 84 9.86 0.74 -6.03
C GLY A 84 10.35 -0.26 -5.00
N ALA A 85 10.72 -1.45 -5.46
CA ALA A 85 11.29 -2.49 -4.64
C ALA A 85 12.55 -3.03 -5.31
N ILE A 86 13.58 -3.35 -4.54
CA ILE A 86 14.80 -4.00 -5.03
C ILE A 86 14.98 -5.25 -4.20
N VAL A 87 15.17 -6.40 -4.86
CA VAL A 87 15.51 -7.65 -4.18
C VAL A 87 16.94 -7.52 -3.65
N MET A 88 17.09 -7.69 -2.35
CA MET A 88 18.38 -7.60 -1.66
C MET A 88 18.97 -9.00 -1.45
N GLU A 89 18.12 -9.96 -1.12
CA GLU A 89 18.49 -11.34 -0.83
C GLU A 89 17.30 -12.24 -1.11
N GLU A 90 17.56 -13.44 -1.63
CA GLU A 90 16.52 -14.41 -1.93
C GLU A 90 17.01 -15.82 -1.58
N THR A 91 16.19 -16.55 -0.82
CA THR A 91 16.41 -17.95 -0.46
C THR A 91 15.25 -18.80 -1.00
N ASP A 92 15.28 -20.11 -0.82
CA ASP A 92 14.16 -20.98 -1.21
C ASP A 92 12.87 -20.67 -0.43
N GLN A 93 12.98 -20.08 0.77
CA GLN A 93 11.84 -19.83 1.66
C GLN A 93 11.43 -18.37 1.74
N THR A 94 12.36 -17.43 1.54
CA THR A 94 12.12 -16.00 1.75
C THR A 94 12.68 -15.12 0.65
N VAL A 95 12.12 -13.92 0.52
CA VAL A 95 12.69 -12.84 -0.28
C VAL A 95 12.77 -11.58 0.57
N LYS A 96 13.96 -10.99 0.67
CA LYS A 96 14.20 -9.72 1.33
C LYS A 96 14.28 -8.61 0.28
N LYS A 97 13.50 -7.55 0.47
CA LYS A 97 13.43 -6.41 -0.44
C LYS A 97 13.67 -5.10 0.30
N ARG A 98 14.37 -4.18 -0.34
CA ARG A 98 14.37 -2.76 0.05
C ARG A 98 13.32 -2.04 -0.79
N ASN A 99 12.37 -1.37 -0.15
CA ASN A 99 11.27 -0.67 -0.79
C ASN A 99 11.42 0.83 -0.53
N SER A 100 11.07 1.62 -1.55
CA SER A 100 10.81 3.04 -1.43
C SER A 100 9.37 3.32 -1.86
N GLY A 101 8.73 4.24 -1.16
CA GLY A 101 7.36 4.68 -1.41
C GLY A 101 7.28 6.19 -1.34
N LEU A 102 6.61 6.80 -2.31
CA LEU A 102 6.22 8.21 -2.28
C LEU A 102 4.70 8.30 -2.39
N ILE A 103 4.06 8.91 -1.40
CA ILE A 103 2.63 9.19 -1.40
C ILE A 103 2.44 10.70 -1.53
N LEU A 104 1.88 11.15 -2.65
CA LEU A 104 1.34 12.49 -2.83
C LEU A 104 -0.13 12.46 -2.44
N ASP A 105 -0.47 12.94 -1.25
CA ASP A 105 -1.83 13.02 -0.73
C ASP A 105 -2.38 14.44 -0.92
N TYR A 106 -3.11 14.64 -2.02
CA TYR A 106 -3.72 15.92 -2.35
C TYR A 106 -4.88 16.28 -1.44
N GLU A 107 -5.56 15.27 -0.89
CA GLU A 107 -6.67 15.48 0.04
C GLU A 107 -6.19 16.07 1.36
N ASN A 108 -5.08 15.54 1.87
CA ASN A 108 -4.47 16.01 3.12
C ASN A 108 -3.34 17.02 2.89
N ARG A 109 -3.13 17.48 1.65
CA ARG A 109 -2.04 18.36 1.23
C ARG A 109 -0.67 17.93 1.76
N ARG A 110 -0.35 16.64 1.66
CA ARG A 110 0.88 16.08 2.25
C ARG A 110 1.61 15.18 1.28
N VAL A 111 2.93 15.24 1.29
CA VAL A 111 3.82 14.27 0.67
C VAL A 111 4.47 13.45 1.76
N THR A 112 4.45 12.13 1.62
CA THR A 112 5.16 11.21 2.52
C THR A 112 6.12 10.36 1.69
N TYR A 113 7.39 10.36 2.08
CA TYR A 113 8.40 9.46 1.55
C TYR A 113 8.77 8.43 2.60
N THR A 114 8.78 7.15 2.23
CA THR A 114 9.14 6.06 3.12
C THR A 114 10.14 5.14 2.44
N GLU A 115 11.20 4.78 3.14
CA GLU A 115 12.07 3.65 2.78
C GLU A 115 12.00 2.60 3.87
N GLY A 116 11.98 1.33 3.47
CA GLY A 116 12.00 0.23 4.41
C GLY A 116 12.54 -1.05 3.81
N GLU A 117 12.92 -1.98 4.67
CA GLU A 117 13.20 -3.35 4.29
C GLU A 117 12.03 -4.23 4.70
N VAL A 118 11.65 -5.16 3.82
CA VAL A 118 10.65 -6.19 4.12
C VAL A 118 11.24 -7.54 3.79
N GLU A 119 11.03 -8.52 4.65
CA GLU A 119 11.27 -9.92 4.35
C GLU A 119 9.93 -10.63 4.22
N LEU A 120 9.74 -11.35 3.13
CA LEU A 120 8.49 -12.05 2.81
C LEU A 120 8.72 -13.56 2.76
N TRP A 121 7.79 -14.33 3.30
CA TRP A 121 7.70 -15.78 3.08
C TRP A 121 7.20 -16.07 1.66
N LYS A 122 7.94 -16.90 0.92
CA LYS A 122 7.48 -17.43 -0.37
C LYS A 122 6.30 -18.38 -0.15
N GLY A 123 5.36 -18.38 -1.11
CA GLY A 123 4.15 -19.22 -1.05
C GLY A 123 3.03 -18.70 -0.14
N ARG A 124 3.25 -17.58 0.56
CA ARG A 124 2.21 -16.88 1.33
C ARG A 124 1.74 -15.63 0.59
N THR A 125 0.53 -15.17 0.88
CA THR A 125 -0.09 -14.01 0.23
C THR A 125 -0.62 -13.01 1.25
N GLY A 126 -0.76 -11.75 0.84
CA GLY A 126 -1.31 -10.70 1.69
C GLY A 126 -0.43 -10.42 2.92
N PHE A 127 -1.07 -10.10 4.04
CA PHE A 127 -0.37 -9.76 5.30
C PHE A 127 0.42 -10.94 5.88
N ASP A 128 -0.04 -12.18 5.68
CA ASP A 128 0.61 -13.38 6.23
C ASP A 128 1.93 -13.72 5.52
N ALA A 129 2.19 -13.08 4.37
CA ALA A 129 3.47 -13.16 3.69
C ALA A 129 4.56 -12.36 4.41
N ILE A 130 4.22 -11.38 5.24
CA ILE A 130 5.21 -10.51 5.88
C ILE A 130 5.87 -11.24 7.03
N LYS A 131 7.15 -11.60 6.86
CA LYS A 131 7.97 -12.21 7.91
C LYS A 131 8.55 -11.14 8.84
N SER A 132 9.08 -10.07 8.26
CA SER A 132 9.59 -8.93 9.01
C SER A 132 9.51 -7.65 8.18
N PHE A 133 9.46 -6.51 8.85
CA PHE A 133 9.50 -5.20 8.23
C PHE A 133 10.28 -4.22 9.10
N LYS A 134 11.09 -3.37 8.48
CA LYS A 134 11.87 -2.32 9.14
C LYS A 134 11.75 -1.04 8.34
N VAL A 135 11.24 0.03 8.96
CA VAL A 135 11.32 1.38 8.40
C VAL A 135 12.75 1.89 8.56
N LEU A 136 13.36 2.32 7.47
CA LEU A 136 14.69 2.94 7.45
C LEU A 136 14.57 4.47 7.46
N LYS A 137 13.61 4.99 6.70
CA LYS A 137 13.39 6.42 6.54
C LYS A 137 11.89 6.70 6.41
N ASN A 138 11.42 7.74 7.08
CA ASN A 138 10.05 8.24 6.90
C ASN A 138 10.07 9.77 7.05
N GLU A 139 9.78 10.46 5.96
CA GLU A 139 9.73 11.91 5.90
C GLU A 139 8.36 12.34 5.41
N SER A 140 7.81 13.40 5.99
CA SER A 140 6.57 14.01 5.51
C SER A 140 6.71 15.52 5.40
N ARG A 141 6.10 16.09 4.35
CA ARG A 141 6.08 17.53 4.08
C ARG A 141 4.70 17.94 3.61
N GLU A 142 4.30 19.15 3.93
CA GLU A 142 3.07 19.73 3.38
C GLU A 142 3.29 20.15 1.92
N LEU A 143 2.26 19.95 1.09
CA LEU A 143 2.15 20.47 -0.27
C LEU A 143 1.79 21.96 -0.18
N GLN A 144 2.74 22.81 -0.53
CA GLN A 144 2.54 24.26 -0.65
C GLN A 144 1.55 24.61 -1.76
#